data_AF-A0A927UKQ8-F1
#
_entry.id   AF-A0A927UKQ8-F1
#
_cell.length_a   1.000
_cell.length_b   1.000
_cell.length_c   1.000
_cell.angle_alpha   90.00
_cell.angle_beta   90.00
_cell.angle_gamma   90.00
#
_symmetry.space_group_name_H-M   'P 1'
#
loop_
_entity.id
_entity.type
_entity.pdbx_description
1 polymer ?
#
loop_
_entity_poly.entity_id
_entity_poly.type
_entity_poly.pdbx_seq_one_letter_code
_entity_poly.pdbx_strand_id
1 'polypeptide(L)'
;MAKKQYLDLTGLTTLVDEIKALLSGKANSSHNHAASNITSGTLSSDRLPTVPIDKGGTGATTAAAVLTNLGLTATAAELNKMDGVTATTTELNYVDGVTSNIQAQLDSKAASSTLSSHTSNQKNPHGVTAAQVGALPTSGGAISGELSVSGKIMQGATSSDSTIANMNRYQSDLYVQGDGSAPNNPKVAGFYLGKSQSDENRHMDIVSGGDYSYIDFNQTSHESDYDARLLVNVNTGDTQWMWGPGMTTPIFNVMGYLRKNGVDVATLNDLGGHTGDKSNPHGVTAAQVGAYTKAEIDSALAGKQAAGSYAASSHTHDDRYYTESEINTKLAGKSDTNHTHNYAGSSSAGGAATSANKVNSSLTVKLNGGSTEGTNMFTFNGSAAKSVNITPASIGAQAAGSYMDLASAQAATGVKTFSNGIKIGSAKLTYSSDALIISF
;
A
#
# COMPACT_ATOMS: atom_id res chain seq x y z
N MET A 1 86.25 -71.49 71.73
CA MET A 1 85.16 -71.60 70.74
C MET A 1 84.22 -70.43 70.91
N ALA A 2 84.19 -69.49 69.96
CA ALA A 2 83.28 -68.34 70.02
C ALA A 2 81.87 -68.79 69.63
N LYS A 3 80.91 -68.75 70.56
CA LYS A 3 79.49 -68.94 70.24
C LYS A 3 79.03 -67.75 69.40
N LYS A 4 78.81 -67.96 68.10
CA LYS A 4 78.03 -67.03 67.29
C LYS A 4 76.60 -67.04 67.81
N GLN A 5 76.19 -65.95 68.45
CA GLN A 5 74.77 -65.70 68.70
C GLN A 5 74.15 -65.27 67.37
N TYR A 6 73.23 -66.08 66.86
CA TYR A 6 72.38 -65.69 65.74
C TYR A 6 71.18 -64.96 66.32
N LEU A 7 70.91 -63.76 65.81
CA LEU A 7 69.78 -62.93 66.24
C LEU A 7 68.48 -63.55 65.71
N ASP A 8 67.52 -63.84 66.58
CA ASP A 8 66.19 -64.30 66.18
C ASP A 8 65.41 -63.14 65.56
N LEU A 9 65.18 -63.23 64.25
CA LEU A 9 64.52 -62.21 63.43
C LEU A 9 63.03 -62.50 63.21
N THR A 10 62.50 -63.59 63.78
CA THR A 10 61.10 -64.00 63.58
C THR A 10 60.12 -62.91 64.01
N GLY A 11 60.31 -62.32 65.20
CA GLY A 11 59.48 -61.22 65.70
C GLY A 11 59.55 -59.93 64.86
N LEU A 12 60.68 -59.68 64.19
CA LEU A 12 60.81 -58.54 63.27
C LEU A 12 60.00 -58.76 61.99
N THR A 13 59.98 -59.99 61.50
CA THR A 13 59.18 -60.39 60.33
C THR A 13 57.69 -60.24 60.59
N THR A 14 57.22 -60.66 61.77
CA THR A 14 55.81 -60.53 62.19
C THR A 14 55.38 -59.06 62.27
N LEU A 15 56.21 -58.19 62.86
CA LEU A 15 55.93 -56.76 62.95
C LEU A 15 55.86 -56.10 61.56
N VAL A 16 56.75 -56.47 60.65
CA VAL A 16 56.77 -55.95 59.28
C VAL A 16 55.50 -56.34 58.52
N ASP A 17 55.00 -57.55 58.71
CA ASP A 17 53.78 -58.01 58.05
C ASP A 17 52.52 -57.38 58.64
N GLU A 18 52.48 -57.13 59.96
CA GLU A 18 51.43 -56.33 60.60
C GLU A 18 51.41 -54.88 60.09
N ILE A 19 52.59 -54.25 59.96
CA ILE A 19 52.72 -52.90 59.40
C ILE A 19 52.22 -52.87 57.95
N LYS A 20 52.60 -53.85 57.11
CA LYS A 20 52.11 -53.95 55.72
C LYS A 20 50.59 -54.13 55.67
N ALA A 21 50.02 -54.94 56.57
CA ALA A 21 48.58 -55.13 56.64
C ALA A 21 47.84 -53.85 57.05
N LEU A 22 48.40 -53.06 57.96
CA LEU A 22 47.85 -51.75 58.36
C LEU A 22 47.95 -50.68 57.26
N LEU A 23 48.99 -50.76 56.43
CA LEU A 23 49.19 -49.87 55.28
C LEU A 23 48.37 -50.30 54.05
N SER A 24 47.95 -51.56 53.98
CA SER A 24 47.09 -52.09 52.92
C SER A 24 45.76 -51.31 52.86
N GLY A 25 45.47 -50.73 51.70
CA GLY A 25 44.23 -49.98 51.46
C GLY A 25 44.19 -48.57 52.02
N LYS A 26 45.24 -48.11 52.73
CA LYS A 26 45.38 -46.69 53.07
C LYS A 26 45.81 -45.92 51.82
N ALA A 27 45.09 -44.85 51.50
CA ALA A 27 45.51 -43.95 50.43
C ALA A 27 46.80 -43.21 50.84
N ASN A 28 47.69 -42.95 49.88
CA ASN A 28 48.83 -42.07 50.09
C ASN A 28 48.36 -40.70 50.60
N SER A 29 49.19 -40.03 51.42
CA SER A 29 48.91 -38.67 51.93
C SER A 29 48.58 -37.66 50.81
N SER A 30 49.00 -37.94 49.58
CA SER A 30 48.50 -37.31 48.37
C SER A 30 48.15 -38.37 47.35
N HIS A 31 46.91 -38.36 46.85
CA HIS A 31 46.47 -39.14 45.71
C HIS A 31 45.42 -38.34 44.92
N ASN A 32 45.25 -38.68 43.64
CA ASN A 32 44.31 -38.01 42.75
C ASN A 32 43.10 -38.92 42.50
N HIS A 33 41.91 -38.33 42.45
CA HIS A 33 40.71 -39.01 41.96
C HIS A 33 40.48 -38.64 40.49
N ALA A 34 40.29 -39.63 39.62
CA ALA A 34 39.69 -39.38 38.32
C ALA A 34 38.21 -39.00 38.48
N ALA A 35 37.63 -38.26 37.53
CA ALA A 35 36.21 -37.89 37.56
C ALA A 35 35.29 -39.12 37.67
N SER A 36 35.68 -40.24 37.06
CA SER A 36 34.99 -41.55 37.15
C SER A 36 34.95 -42.14 38.56
N ASN A 37 35.81 -41.69 39.47
CA ASN A 37 35.88 -42.21 40.84
C ASN A 37 34.86 -41.53 41.77
N ILE A 38 34.17 -40.47 41.30
CA ILE A 38 33.12 -39.79 42.03
C ILE A 38 31.78 -40.41 41.64
N THR A 39 31.36 -41.45 42.36
CA THR A 39 30.09 -42.15 42.11
C THR A 39 28.93 -41.67 43.00
N SER A 40 29.20 -40.84 44.02
CA SER A 40 28.21 -40.16 44.88
C SER A 40 28.87 -39.05 45.71
N GLY A 41 28.05 -38.19 46.34
CA GLY A 41 28.49 -37.10 47.23
C GLY A 41 28.11 -35.70 46.73
N THR A 42 28.33 -34.69 47.57
CA THR A 42 28.10 -33.28 47.24
C THR A 42 29.40 -32.65 46.74
N LEU A 43 29.43 -32.18 45.49
CA LEU A 43 30.52 -31.32 45.01
C LEU A 43 30.29 -29.91 45.53
N SER A 44 31.34 -29.25 46.04
CA SER A 44 31.28 -27.81 46.34
C SER A 44 30.92 -27.05 45.07
N SER A 45 30.12 -25.99 45.19
CA SER A 45 29.79 -25.05 44.13
C SER A 45 31.03 -24.56 43.38
N ASP A 46 32.14 -24.36 44.10
CA ASP A 46 33.43 -23.89 43.55
C ASP A 46 34.11 -24.93 42.64
N ARG A 47 33.71 -26.20 42.74
CA ARG A 47 34.22 -27.31 41.94
C ARG A 47 33.32 -27.66 40.75
N LEU A 48 32.16 -27.01 40.62
CA LEU A 48 31.28 -27.18 39.47
C LEU A 48 31.78 -26.24 38.35
N PRO A 49 32.28 -26.78 37.22
CA PRO A 49 32.67 -25.93 36.10
C PRO A 49 31.43 -25.29 35.47
N THR A 50 31.57 -24.06 34.96
CA THR A 50 30.55 -23.49 34.06
C THR A 50 30.46 -24.38 32.83
N VAL A 51 29.26 -24.78 32.43
CA VAL A 51 29.06 -25.49 31.16
C VAL A 51 29.12 -24.45 30.02
N PRO A 52 30.05 -24.57 29.06
CA PRO A 52 30.15 -23.66 27.94
C PRO A 52 28.90 -23.65 27.04
N ILE A 53 28.72 -22.57 26.27
CA ILE A 53 27.56 -22.40 25.38
C ILE A 53 27.51 -23.47 24.27
N ASP A 54 28.67 -23.83 23.71
CA ASP A 54 28.81 -24.90 22.71
C ASP A 54 28.48 -26.29 23.27
N LYS A 55 28.37 -26.42 24.60
CA LYS A 55 27.96 -27.63 25.31
C LYS A 55 26.55 -27.52 25.90
N GLY A 56 25.75 -26.54 25.47
CA GLY A 56 24.36 -26.34 25.91
C GLY A 56 24.21 -25.70 27.29
N GLY A 57 25.30 -25.20 27.86
CA GLY A 57 25.27 -24.38 29.08
C GLY A 57 25.14 -22.90 28.79
N THR A 58 25.24 -22.10 29.84
CA THR A 58 25.18 -20.64 29.74
C THR A 58 26.56 -19.99 29.87
N GLY A 59 27.61 -20.74 30.23
CA GLY A 59 28.96 -20.22 30.48
C GLY A 59 29.03 -19.19 31.61
N ALA A 60 27.98 -19.06 32.43
CA ALA A 60 27.80 -17.95 33.35
C ALA A 60 27.35 -18.42 34.75
N THR A 61 27.75 -17.68 35.78
CA THR A 61 27.38 -17.93 37.18
C THR A 61 26.35 -16.93 37.73
N THR A 62 25.90 -15.97 36.92
CA THR A 62 24.88 -14.97 37.29
C THR A 62 23.79 -14.88 36.22
N ALA A 63 22.56 -14.56 36.62
CA ALA A 63 21.44 -14.42 35.69
C ALA A 63 21.69 -13.36 34.60
N ALA A 64 22.33 -12.24 34.95
CA ALA A 64 22.68 -11.19 33.99
C ALA A 64 23.64 -11.70 32.90
N ALA A 65 24.70 -12.42 33.30
CA ALA A 65 25.64 -13.00 32.35
C ALA A 65 25.01 -14.11 31.50
N VAL A 66 24.05 -14.88 32.04
CA VAL A 66 23.25 -15.85 31.27
C VAL A 66 22.50 -15.16 30.13
N LEU A 67 21.81 -14.05 30.41
CA LEU A 67 21.05 -13.28 29.43
C LEU A 67 21.95 -12.76 28.30
N THR A 68 23.07 -12.13 28.65
CA THR A 68 24.05 -11.64 27.67
C THR A 68 24.64 -12.76 26.82
N ASN A 69 24.99 -13.90 27.44
CA ASN A 69 25.57 -15.04 26.73
C ASN A 69 24.58 -15.71 25.76
N LEU A 70 23.28 -15.63 26.05
CA LEU A 70 22.22 -16.08 25.14
C LEU A 70 21.84 -15.02 24.09
N GLY A 71 22.51 -13.86 24.08
CA GLY A 71 22.26 -12.77 23.14
C GLY A 71 21.06 -11.87 23.48
N LEU A 72 20.54 -11.95 24.71
CA LEU A 72 19.48 -11.08 25.18
C LEU A 72 20.07 -9.83 25.85
N THR A 73 19.53 -8.66 25.50
CA THR A 73 19.82 -7.38 26.17
C THR A 73 18.85 -7.06 27.31
N ALA A 74 17.79 -7.85 27.47
CA ALA A 74 16.78 -7.67 28.52
C ALA A 74 17.32 -8.07 29.90
N THR A 75 16.83 -7.36 30.92
CA THR A 75 16.99 -7.71 32.33
C THR A 75 15.96 -8.77 32.76
N ALA A 76 16.22 -9.46 33.87
CA ALA A 76 15.23 -10.36 34.47
C ALA A 76 13.91 -9.63 34.78
N ALA A 77 13.97 -8.35 35.17
CA ALA A 77 12.78 -7.55 35.44
C ALA A 77 11.96 -7.25 34.17
N GLU A 78 12.60 -7.05 33.02
CA GLU A 78 11.91 -6.85 31.73
C GLU A 78 11.28 -8.14 31.22
N LEU A 79 11.99 -9.27 31.31
CA LEU A 79 11.42 -10.58 30.94
C LEU A 79 10.25 -10.99 31.83
N ASN A 80 10.31 -10.70 33.12
CA ASN A 80 9.20 -10.98 34.03
C ASN A 80 7.94 -10.15 33.71
N LYS A 81 8.05 -9.03 32.96
CA LYS A 81 6.87 -8.32 32.45
C LYS A 81 6.21 -9.04 31.28
N MET A 82 6.94 -9.92 30.59
CA MET A 82 6.41 -10.77 29.52
C MET A 82 5.77 -12.07 30.07
N ASP A 83 5.99 -12.38 31.34
CA ASP A 83 5.36 -13.53 31.98
C ASP A 83 3.83 -13.33 32.02
N GLY A 84 3.09 -14.29 31.47
CA GLY A 84 1.64 -14.21 31.31
C GLY A 84 1.14 -13.44 30.07
N VAL A 85 2.01 -12.92 29.22
CA VAL A 85 1.60 -12.36 27.92
C VAL A 85 1.14 -13.49 27.00
N THR A 86 -0.14 -13.47 26.60
CA THR A 86 -0.73 -14.47 25.68
C THR A 86 -0.70 -14.04 24.21
N ALA A 87 -0.15 -12.86 23.92
CA ALA A 87 -0.09 -12.32 22.56
C ALA A 87 0.77 -13.21 21.65
N THR A 88 0.26 -13.52 20.48
CA THR A 88 0.97 -14.20 19.40
C THR A 88 1.95 -13.25 18.71
N THR A 89 2.90 -13.79 17.93
CA THR A 89 3.79 -12.98 17.09
C THR A 89 3.01 -12.07 16.14
N THR A 90 1.86 -12.55 15.62
CA THR A 90 1.00 -11.75 14.75
C THR A 90 0.41 -10.54 15.49
N GLU A 91 -0.07 -10.73 16.72
CA GLU A 91 -0.64 -9.64 17.52
C GLU A 91 0.43 -8.62 17.94
N LEU A 92 1.63 -9.08 18.31
CA LEU A 92 2.76 -8.20 18.58
C LEU A 92 3.21 -7.43 17.33
N ASN A 93 3.16 -8.04 16.15
CA ASN A 93 3.49 -7.36 14.91
C ASN A 93 2.46 -6.27 14.50
N TYR A 94 1.25 -6.27 15.07
CA TYR A 94 0.31 -5.15 14.86
C TYR A 94 0.70 -3.89 15.62
N VAL A 95 1.48 -4.01 16.70
CA VAL A 95 2.02 -2.86 17.44
C VAL A 95 3.41 -2.44 16.96
N ASP A 96 3.97 -3.15 15.97
CA ASP A 96 5.22 -2.75 15.32
C ASP A 96 5.02 -1.41 14.58
N GLY A 97 5.95 -0.48 14.78
CA GLY A 97 5.86 0.89 14.26
C GLY A 97 4.91 1.83 15.01
N VAL A 98 4.27 1.40 16.11
CA VAL A 98 3.49 2.30 16.97
C VAL A 98 4.44 3.11 17.87
N THR A 99 4.68 4.38 17.51
CA THR A 99 5.67 5.25 18.17
C THR A 99 5.11 6.13 19.30
N SER A 100 3.79 6.27 19.40
CA SER A 100 3.09 7.02 20.46
C SER A 100 2.17 6.09 21.26
N ASN A 101 1.61 6.56 22.39
CA ASN A 101 0.68 5.71 23.12
C ASN A 101 -0.54 5.37 22.24
N ILE A 102 -0.94 4.10 22.27
CA ILE A 102 -2.07 3.58 21.47
C ILE A 102 -3.34 4.40 21.79
N GLN A 103 -3.50 4.82 23.04
CA GLN A 103 -4.65 5.62 23.45
C GLN A 103 -4.72 6.97 22.72
N ALA A 104 -3.63 7.74 22.59
CA ALA A 104 -3.69 9.02 21.85
C ALA A 104 -3.96 8.79 20.36
N GLN A 105 -3.46 7.69 19.78
CA GLN A 105 -3.79 7.33 18.40
C GLN A 105 -5.29 7.04 18.23
N LEU A 106 -5.90 6.29 19.17
CA LEU A 106 -7.33 6.02 19.18
C LEU A 106 -8.15 7.29 19.41
N ASP A 107 -7.76 8.11 20.39
CA ASP A 107 -8.43 9.38 20.72
C ASP A 107 -8.40 10.36 19.53
N SER A 108 -7.34 10.32 18.71
CA SER A 108 -7.21 11.14 17.51
C SER A 108 -8.11 10.69 16.35
N LYS A 109 -8.52 9.41 16.30
CA LYS A 109 -9.36 8.88 15.20
C LYS A 109 -10.84 9.23 15.35
N ALA A 110 -11.31 9.46 16.58
CA ALA A 110 -12.69 9.85 16.86
C ALA A 110 -12.75 10.76 18.07
N ALA A 111 -12.17 11.96 17.94
CA ALA A 111 -12.18 12.94 19.02
C ALA A 111 -13.60 13.14 19.57
N SER A 112 -13.79 12.89 20.86
CA SER A 112 -15.10 12.99 21.54
C SER A 112 -15.74 14.37 21.33
N SER A 113 -14.93 15.42 21.21
CA SER A 113 -15.35 16.78 20.87
C SER A 113 -16.00 16.89 19.49
N THR A 114 -15.46 16.22 18.47
CA THR A 114 -16.01 16.21 17.10
C THR A 114 -17.36 15.49 17.08
N LEU A 115 -17.47 14.35 17.75
CA LEU A 115 -18.74 13.62 17.86
C LEU A 115 -19.78 14.42 18.65
N SER A 116 -19.38 15.04 19.77
CA SER A 116 -20.26 15.88 20.58
C SER A 116 -20.74 17.13 19.81
N SER A 117 -19.85 17.73 19.03
CA SER A 117 -20.20 18.86 18.15
C SER A 117 -21.16 18.43 17.04
N HIS A 118 -20.96 17.25 16.46
CA HIS A 118 -21.83 16.72 15.42
C HIS A 118 -23.23 16.36 15.96
N THR A 119 -23.31 15.66 17.09
CA THR A 119 -24.59 15.22 17.70
C THR A 119 -25.43 16.38 18.24
N SER A 120 -24.80 17.50 18.62
CA SER A 120 -25.50 18.72 19.02
C SER A 120 -25.81 19.67 17.86
N ASN A 121 -25.34 19.38 16.64
CA ASN A 121 -25.52 20.24 15.48
C ASN A 121 -26.93 20.09 14.89
N GLN A 122 -27.79 21.07 15.17
CA GLN A 122 -29.14 21.19 14.61
C GLN A 122 -29.20 21.89 13.25
N LYS A 123 -28.05 22.29 12.68
CA LYS A 123 -28.00 22.72 11.28
C LYS A 123 -28.18 21.49 10.39
N ASN A 124 -28.07 21.66 9.08
CA ASN A 124 -28.03 20.55 8.14
C ASN A 124 -26.57 20.19 7.78
N PRO A 125 -25.79 19.54 8.68
CA PRO A 125 -24.38 19.24 8.43
C PRO A 125 -24.17 18.24 7.28
N HIS A 126 -25.22 17.49 6.94
CA HIS A 126 -25.20 16.49 5.88
C HIS A 126 -25.69 17.03 4.53
N GLY A 127 -26.12 18.29 4.48
CA GLY A 127 -26.62 18.92 3.25
C GLY A 127 -27.83 18.23 2.64
N VAL A 128 -28.62 17.48 3.43
CA VAL A 128 -29.81 16.78 2.92
C VAL A 128 -30.89 17.79 2.51
N THR A 129 -31.48 17.63 1.35
CA THR A 129 -32.52 18.53 0.83
C THR A 129 -33.85 18.27 1.51
N ALA A 130 -34.76 19.26 1.48
CA ALA A 130 -36.13 19.09 1.97
C ALA A 130 -36.82 17.87 1.31
N ALA A 131 -36.57 17.66 0.02
CA ALA A 131 -37.06 16.50 -0.71
C ALA A 131 -36.52 15.17 -0.17
N GLN A 132 -35.22 15.10 0.20
CA GLN A 132 -34.60 13.88 0.72
C GLN A 132 -35.15 13.47 2.10
N VAL A 133 -35.69 14.41 2.88
CA VAL A 133 -36.30 14.14 4.19
C VAL A 133 -37.83 14.18 4.15
N GLY A 134 -38.45 14.37 2.98
CA GLY A 134 -39.91 14.50 2.84
C GLY A 134 -40.50 15.76 3.47
N ALA A 135 -39.69 16.80 3.73
CA ALA A 135 -40.13 18.07 4.25
C ALA A 135 -40.68 18.99 3.13
N LEU A 136 -41.66 19.82 3.48
CA LEU A 136 -42.26 20.77 2.55
C LEU A 136 -41.29 21.93 2.23
N PRO A 137 -41.01 22.25 0.96
CA PRO A 137 -40.13 23.37 0.61
C PRO A 137 -40.70 24.71 1.08
N THR A 138 -39.90 25.50 1.80
CA THR A 138 -40.32 26.81 2.35
C THR A 138 -40.23 27.96 1.35
N SER A 139 -39.64 27.75 0.17
CA SER A 139 -39.43 28.78 -0.86
C SER A 139 -40.30 28.60 -2.11
N GLY A 140 -41.38 27.82 -2.03
CA GLY A 140 -42.22 27.48 -3.17
C GLY A 140 -41.66 26.32 -4.00
N GLY A 141 -42.57 25.52 -4.55
CA GLY A 141 -42.30 24.31 -5.33
C GLY A 141 -43.60 23.51 -5.54
N ALA A 142 -43.63 22.66 -6.55
CA ALA A 142 -44.78 21.76 -6.77
C ALA A 142 -44.76 20.64 -5.73
N ILE A 143 -45.83 20.51 -4.95
CA ILE A 143 -46.07 19.34 -4.10
C ILE A 143 -46.73 18.29 -4.98
N SER A 144 -46.08 17.15 -5.19
CA SER A 144 -46.71 15.99 -5.83
C SER A 144 -47.24 15.04 -4.75
N GLY A 145 -48.48 14.58 -4.90
CA GLY A 145 -49.18 13.76 -3.90
C GLY A 145 -50.23 14.55 -3.12
N GLU A 146 -50.95 13.86 -2.22
CA GLU A 146 -52.03 14.45 -1.43
C GLU A 146 -51.47 15.19 -0.20
N LEU A 147 -51.60 16.53 -0.19
CA LEU A 147 -51.26 17.35 0.97
C LEU A 147 -52.45 17.39 1.93
N SER A 148 -52.42 16.56 2.98
CA SER A 148 -53.42 16.62 4.05
C SER A 148 -53.00 17.61 5.14
N VAL A 149 -53.65 18.77 5.18
CA VAL A 149 -53.46 19.77 6.25
C VAL A 149 -54.60 19.61 7.26
N SER A 150 -54.30 19.04 8.43
CA SER A 150 -55.27 18.95 9.53
C SER A 150 -55.27 20.28 10.32
N GLY A 151 -56.18 21.19 9.94
CA GLY A 151 -56.35 22.49 10.58
C GLY A 151 -57.07 23.48 9.66
N LYS A 152 -57.50 24.64 10.19
CA LYS A 152 -57.96 25.72 9.30
C LYS A 152 -56.75 26.16 8.46
N ILE A 153 -56.83 26.04 7.14
CA ILE A 153 -55.82 26.55 6.19
C ILE A 153 -55.67 28.09 6.33
N MET A 154 -56.64 28.75 6.98
CA MET A 154 -56.52 30.11 7.49
C MET A 154 -57.22 30.21 8.85
N GLN A 155 -56.47 30.25 9.95
CA GLN A 155 -56.96 30.88 11.17
C GLN A 155 -56.14 32.14 11.41
N GLY A 156 -56.69 33.27 10.95
CA GLY A 156 -56.25 34.62 11.33
C GLY A 156 -54.76 34.90 11.09
N ALA A 157 -54.39 35.19 9.85
CA ALA A 157 -53.18 35.98 9.62
C ALA A 157 -53.43 37.40 10.14
N THR A 158 -53.15 37.64 11.43
CA THR A 158 -52.91 38.98 11.96
C THR A 158 -51.48 39.40 11.64
N SER A 159 -51.12 39.37 10.37
CA SER A 159 -49.82 39.83 9.89
C SER A 159 -50.07 40.83 8.78
N SER A 160 -49.46 42.01 8.94
CA SER A 160 -49.47 43.20 8.10
C SER A 160 -48.91 43.02 6.68
N ASP A 161 -48.95 41.80 6.14
CA ASP A 161 -48.47 41.47 4.81
C ASP A 161 -49.66 41.32 3.85
N SER A 162 -49.74 42.27 2.92
CA SER A 162 -50.99 42.71 2.28
C SER A 162 -51.42 41.86 1.08
N THR A 163 -50.73 40.76 0.80
CA THR A 163 -50.95 39.94 -0.41
C THR A 163 -52.01 38.86 -0.24
N ILE A 164 -52.28 38.39 0.99
CA ILE A 164 -53.33 37.39 1.29
C ILE A 164 -54.50 38.00 2.09
N ALA A 165 -54.39 39.26 2.52
CA ALA A 165 -55.43 39.94 3.29
C ALA A 165 -56.60 40.51 2.45
N ASN A 166 -56.51 40.52 1.11
CA ASN A 166 -57.57 41.09 0.27
C ASN A 166 -58.63 40.07 -0.20
N MET A 167 -58.46 38.77 0.05
CA MET A 167 -59.53 37.79 -0.25
C MET A 167 -60.70 37.84 0.75
N ASN A 168 -60.62 38.65 1.81
CA ASN A 168 -61.72 38.87 2.76
C ASN A 168 -62.33 40.29 2.70
N ARG A 169 -61.91 41.15 1.76
CA ARG A 169 -62.55 42.47 1.53
C ARG A 169 -63.26 42.60 0.18
N TYR A 170 -63.03 41.66 -0.72
CA TYR A 170 -63.78 41.50 -1.96
C TYR A 170 -64.47 40.13 -1.90
N GLN A 171 -65.79 40.11 -1.76
CA GLN A 171 -66.55 38.87 -1.96
C GLN A 171 -66.57 38.53 -3.45
N SER A 172 -65.46 37.99 -3.95
CA SER A 172 -65.42 37.25 -5.21
C SER A 172 -65.76 35.80 -4.89
N ASP A 173 -67.02 35.55 -4.55
CA ASP A 173 -67.53 34.19 -4.51
C ASP A 173 -67.80 33.75 -5.96
N LEU A 174 -67.29 32.57 -6.33
CA LEU A 174 -67.69 31.89 -7.57
C LEU A 174 -69.16 31.46 -7.40
N TYR A 175 -70.09 32.32 -7.79
CA TYR A 175 -71.52 32.10 -7.64
C TYR A 175 -72.09 31.41 -8.89
N VAL A 176 -72.45 30.14 -8.78
CA VAL A 176 -73.29 29.44 -9.75
C VAL A 176 -74.75 29.68 -9.33
N GLN A 177 -75.47 30.59 -10.01
CA GLN A 177 -76.90 30.76 -9.72
C GLN A 177 -77.67 29.55 -10.22
N GLY A 178 -78.27 28.80 -9.29
CA GLY A 178 -79.40 27.92 -9.58
C GLY A 178 -80.67 28.62 -9.13
N ASP A 179 -81.25 29.45 -9.98
CA ASP A 179 -82.63 29.94 -9.81
C ASP A 179 -83.55 28.99 -10.56
N GLY A 180 -84.33 28.21 -9.79
CA GLY A 180 -85.37 27.38 -10.33
C GLY A 180 -86.60 28.21 -10.70
N SER A 181 -86.69 28.70 -11.94
CA SER A 181 -87.99 29.06 -12.55
C SER A 181 -87.98 29.43 -14.06
N ALA A 182 -87.37 28.68 -14.99
CA ALA A 182 -87.78 28.71 -16.42
C ALA A 182 -87.19 27.54 -17.26
N PRO A 183 -87.96 26.83 -18.12
CA PRO A 183 -87.46 25.59 -18.77
C PRO A 183 -86.53 25.73 -20.01
N ASN A 184 -86.35 26.89 -20.65
CA ASN A 184 -85.83 26.91 -22.04
C ASN A 184 -84.74 27.96 -22.37
N ASN A 185 -83.78 28.26 -21.49
CA ASN A 185 -82.61 29.04 -21.88
C ASN A 185 -81.37 28.72 -21.03
N PRO A 186 -80.33 28.04 -21.54
CA PRO A 186 -79.11 27.81 -20.78
C PRO A 186 -78.27 29.10 -20.79
N LYS A 187 -78.30 29.88 -19.70
CA LYS A 187 -77.31 30.95 -19.52
C LYS A 187 -76.08 30.40 -18.80
N VAL A 188 -74.95 30.62 -19.46
CA VAL A 188 -73.59 30.17 -19.13
C VAL A 188 -73.11 30.78 -17.82
N ALA A 189 -72.30 30.01 -17.06
CA ALA A 189 -71.63 30.47 -15.86
C ALA A 189 -70.81 31.74 -16.12
N GLY A 190 -71.26 32.87 -15.59
CA GLY A 190 -70.51 34.13 -15.61
C GLY A 190 -69.54 34.23 -14.45
N PHE A 191 -68.31 34.66 -14.72
CA PHE A 191 -67.33 35.05 -13.70
C PHE A 191 -67.54 36.54 -13.35
N TYR A 192 -68.25 36.80 -12.26
CA TYR A 192 -68.50 38.16 -11.80
C TYR A 192 -67.27 38.72 -11.06
N LEU A 193 -66.60 39.69 -11.68
CA LEU A 193 -65.61 40.54 -11.01
C LEU A 193 -66.41 41.65 -10.29
N GLY A 194 -66.38 41.65 -8.96
CA GLY A 194 -67.38 42.29 -8.10
C GLY A 194 -67.60 43.81 -8.25
N LYS A 195 -68.73 44.24 -7.67
CA LYS A 195 -69.20 45.63 -7.53
C LYS A 195 -68.26 46.50 -6.67
N SER A 196 -67.91 47.69 -7.16
CA SER A 196 -67.33 48.77 -6.36
C SER A 196 -68.46 49.55 -5.67
N GLN A 197 -68.40 49.78 -4.36
CA GLN A 197 -69.36 50.61 -3.59
C GLN A 197 -69.17 52.13 -3.83
N SER A 198 -69.03 52.54 -5.09
CA SER A 198 -69.08 53.95 -5.48
C SER A 198 -69.86 54.03 -6.77
N ASP A 199 -70.90 54.88 -6.80
CA ASP A 199 -72.07 54.89 -7.69
C ASP A 199 -71.87 55.00 -9.23
N GLU A 200 -70.89 54.32 -9.81
CA GLU A 200 -70.76 54.16 -11.27
C GLU A 200 -70.49 52.68 -11.61
N ASN A 201 -71.52 52.04 -12.17
CA ASN A 201 -71.62 50.60 -12.36
C ASN A 201 -70.78 50.14 -13.57
N ARG A 202 -69.45 50.11 -13.44
CA ARG A 202 -68.56 49.53 -14.46
C ARG A 202 -68.65 48.01 -14.40
N HIS A 203 -69.41 47.41 -15.30
CA HIS A 203 -69.53 45.97 -15.45
C HIS A 203 -68.78 45.54 -16.73
N MET A 204 -68.05 44.42 -16.64
CA MET A 204 -67.68 43.63 -17.82
C MET A 204 -68.67 42.47 -17.89
N ASP A 205 -69.55 42.52 -18.87
CA ASP A 205 -70.41 41.39 -19.18
C ASP A 205 -69.76 40.56 -20.29
N ILE A 206 -69.47 39.30 -19.97
CA ILE A 206 -69.06 38.30 -20.95
C ILE A 206 -70.31 37.56 -21.37
N VAL A 207 -70.81 37.86 -22.56
CA VAL A 207 -71.98 37.19 -23.13
C VAL A 207 -71.50 36.28 -24.26
N SER A 208 -71.72 34.98 -24.10
CA SER A 208 -71.46 33.99 -25.14
C SER A 208 -72.78 33.50 -25.75
N GLY A 209 -72.98 33.72 -27.05
CA GLY A 209 -74.15 33.19 -27.75
C GLY A 209 -74.01 33.28 -29.28
N GLY A 210 -74.14 32.13 -29.97
CA GLY A 210 -74.00 32.03 -31.43
C GLY A 210 -72.53 32.07 -31.91
N ASP A 211 -72.30 32.59 -33.11
CA ASP A 211 -70.97 32.64 -33.77
C ASP A 211 -70.01 33.70 -33.20
N TYR A 212 -70.45 34.49 -32.21
CA TYR A 212 -69.64 35.50 -31.55
C TYR A 212 -69.83 35.47 -30.03
N SER A 213 -68.73 35.63 -29.29
CA SER A 213 -68.76 36.04 -27.88
C SER A 213 -68.34 37.50 -27.82
N TYR A 214 -68.89 38.27 -26.91
CA TYR A 214 -68.45 39.66 -26.74
C TYR A 214 -68.22 40.04 -25.30
N ILE A 215 -67.36 41.05 -25.13
CA ILE A 215 -67.12 41.73 -23.86
C ILE A 215 -67.57 43.17 -24.06
N ASP A 216 -68.57 43.56 -23.28
CA ASP A 216 -69.01 44.95 -23.23
C ASP A 216 -68.29 45.71 -22.14
N PHE A 217 -67.79 46.89 -22.53
CA PHE A 217 -67.22 47.87 -21.62
C PHE A 217 -68.19 49.04 -21.57
N ASN A 218 -68.98 49.10 -20.50
CA ASN A 218 -70.00 50.13 -20.32
C ASN A 218 -69.61 51.06 -19.17
N GLN A 219 -69.69 52.38 -19.38
CA GLN A 219 -69.51 53.36 -18.31
C GLN A 219 -70.84 53.79 -17.68
N THR A 220 -72.00 53.38 -18.22
CA THR A 220 -73.31 53.78 -17.68
C THR A 220 -74.30 52.62 -17.50
N SER A 221 -75.32 52.82 -16.67
CA SER A 221 -76.20 51.79 -16.10
C SER A 221 -77.37 51.37 -17.00
N HIS A 222 -77.26 51.48 -18.33
CA HIS A 222 -78.32 51.07 -19.26
C HIS A 222 -77.88 49.84 -20.05
N GLU A 223 -78.61 48.72 -19.91
CA GLU A 223 -78.31 47.40 -20.49
C GLU A 223 -78.29 47.36 -22.04
N SER A 224 -78.61 48.47 -22.71
CA SER A 224 -78.76 48.54 -24.17
C SER A 224 -77.76 49.46 -24.88
N ASP A 225 -76.92 50.21 -24.15
CA ASP A 225 -75.92 51.12 -24.72
C ASP A 225 -74.50 50.67 -24.35
N TYR A 226 -73.67 50.31 -25.33
CA TYR A 226 -72.26 49.92 -25.10
C TYR A 226 -71.33 51.01 -25.59
N ASP A 227 -70.40 51.48 -24.76
CA ASP A 227 -69.37 52.44 -25.18
C ASP A 227 -68.36 51.77 -26.13
N ALA A 228 -67.88 50.60 -25.72
CA ALA A 228 -66.99 49.77 -26.51
C ALA A 228 -67.34 48.30 -26.32
N ARG A 229 -67.41 47.55 -27.41
CA ARG A 229 -67.62 46.11 -27.41
C ARG A 229 -66.47 45.43 -28.13
N LEU A 230 -65.86 44.45 -27.50
CA LEU A 230 -64.94 43.53 -28.15
C LEU A 230 -65.72 42.29 -28.59
N LEU A 231 -65.95 42.13 -29.88
CA LEU A 231 -66.45 40.88 -30.45
C LEU A 231 -65.28 39.94 -30.70
N VAL A 232 -65.44 38.70 -30.30
CA VAL A 232 -64.57 37.59 -30.64
C VAL A 232 -65.40 36.59 -31.42
N ASN A 233 -65.02 36.32 -32.68
CA ASN A 233 -65.63 35.24 -33.44
C ASN A 233 -65.21 33.91 -32.80
N VAL A 234 -66.17 33.11 -32.34
CA VAL A 234 -65.83 31.86 -31.63
C VAL A 234 -65.27 30.78 -32.55
N ASN A 235 -65.50 30.89 -33.87
CA ASN A 235 -65.06 29.91 -34.85
C ASN A 235 -63.69 30.25 -35.45
N THR A 236 -63.36 31.54 -35.62
CA THR A 236 -62.09 31.97 -36.24
C THR A 236 -61.07 32.54 -35.23
N GLY A 237 -61.52 32.93 -34.03
CA GLY A 237 -60.69 33.61 -33.04
C GLY A 237 -60.41 35.08 -33.37
N ASP A 238 -60.94 35.59 -34.49
CA ASP A 238 -60.76 36.98 -34.89
C ASP A 238 -61.46 37.92 -33.91
N THR A 239 -60.80 39.02 -33.59
CA THR A 239 -61.31 40.04 -32.69
C THR A 239 -61.61 41.33 -33.46
N GLN A 240 -62.77 41.93 -33.17
CA GLN A 240 -63.17 43.21 -33.73
C GLN A 240 -63.72 44.11 -32.63
N TRP A 241 -63.34 45.38 -32.67
CA TRP A 241 -63.87 46.40 -31.77
C TRP A 241 -65.04 47.11 -32.44
N MET A 242 -66.17 47.16 -31.75
CA MET A 242 -67.34 47.95 -32.13
C MET A 242 -67.53 49.08 -31.12
N TRP A 243 -67.87 50.27 -31.61
CA TRP A 243 -68.09 51.45 -30.77
C TRP A 243 -69.56 51.85 -30.76
N GLY A 244 -70.05 52.36 -29.64
CA GLY A 244 -71.43 52.80 -29.49
C GLY A 244 -71.84 53.91 -30.47
N PRO A 245 -73.15 54.02 -30.80
CA PRO A 245 -73.65 55.08 -31.66
C PRO A 245 -73.37 56.46 -31.05
N GLY A 246 -72.50 57.24 -31.71
CA GLY A 246 -72.08 58.58 -31.27
C GLY A 246 -70.57 58.74 -31.03
N MET A 247 -69.80 57.65 -30.97
CA MET A 247 -68.34 57.70 -30.85
C MET A 247 -67.66 57.71 -32.23
N THR A 248 -67.20 58.87 -32.69
CA THR A 248 -66.52 59.04 -33.99
C THR A 248 -64.99 58.92 -33.93
N THR A 249 -64.39 58.73 -32.74
CA THR A 249 -62.96 58.49 -32.58
C THR A 249 -62.69 57.41 -31.53
N PRO A 250 -61.83 56.40 -31.80
CA PRO A 250 -61.47 55.39 -30.82
C PRO A 250 -60.69 56.04 -29.67
N ILE A 251 -61.28 56.05 -28.48
CA ILE A 251 -60.69 56.67 -27.28
C ILE A 251 -59.53 55.81 -26.72
N PHE A 252 -59.41 54.56 -27.19
CA PHE A 252 -58.41 53.60 -26.74
C PHE A 252 -57.37 53.28 -27.82
N ASN A 253 -56.52 54.26 -28.15
CA ASN A 253 -55.18 53.91 -28.60
C ASN A 253 -54.39 53.45 -27.37
N VAL A 254 -54.51 52.17 -27.01
CA VAL A 254 -53.81 51.55 -25.85
C VAL A 254 -52.33 51.92 -25.85
N MET A 255 -51.69 51.84 -27.02
CA MET A 255 -50.27 52.17 -27.19
C MET A 255 -49.98 53.68 -27.07
N GLY A 256 -50.96 54.53 -27.36
CA GLY A 256 -50.89 55.98 -27.12
C GLY A 256 -51.12 56.34 -25.64
N TYR A 257 -52.03 55.65 -24.97
CA TYR A 257 -52.39 55.89 -23.57
C TYR A 257 -51.26 55.44 -22.62
N LEU A 258 -50.62 54.30 -22.90
CA LEU A 258 -49.47 53.83 -22.12
C LEU A 258 -48.29 54.81 -22.20
N ARG A 259 -47.93 55.27 -23.40
CA ARG A 259 -46.86 56.26 -23.61
C ARG A 259 -47.17 57.63 -22.98
N LYS A 260 -48.42 58.09 -23.05
CA LYS A 260 -48.84 59.38 -22.46
C LYS A 260 -48.80 59.36 -20.92
N ASN A 261 -48.97 58.20 -20.30
CA ASN A 261 -48.89 58.02 -18.84
C ASN A 261 -47.51 57.54 -18.35
N GLY A 262 -46.46 57.69 -19.18
CA GLY A 262 -45.08 57.38 -18.79
C GLY A 262 -44.78 55.89 -18.64
N VAL A 263 -45.61 55.01 -19.21
CA VAL A 263 -45.35 53.57 -19.27
C VAL A 263 -44.60 53.29 -20.56
N ASP A 264 -43.27 53.22 -20.47
CA ASP A 264 -42.42 52.76 -21.57
C ASP A 264 -42.58 51.25 -21.74
N VAL A 265 -43.18 50.85 -22.85
CA VAL A 265 -43.32 49.43 -23.21
C VAL A 265 -42.05 49.02 -23.95
N ALA A 266 -41.23 48.15 -23.33
CA ALA A 266 -40.02 47.62 -23.93
C ALA A 266 -40.34 47.03 -25.32
N THR A 267 -39.57 47.44 -26.33
CA THR A 267 -39.72 46.91 -27.68
C THR A 267 -39.19 45.47 -27.74
N LEU A 268 -39.59 44.71 -28.77
CA LEU A 268 -39.01 43.39 -29.03
C LEU A 268 -37.48 43.43 -29.13
N ASN A 269 -36.95 44.58 -29.57
CA ASN A 269 -35.52 44.84 -29.70
C ASN A 269 -34.85 45.09 -28.34
N ASP A 270 -35.52 45.74 -27.40
CA ASP A 270 -35.02 45.95 -26.02
C ASP A 270 -34.94 44.63 -25.25
N LEU A 271 -35.95 43.76 -25.41
CA LEU A 271 -35.94 42.41 -24.84
C LEU A 271 -34.88 41.51 -25.51
N GLY A 272 -34.71 41.63 -26.83
CA GLY A 272 -33.65 40.94 -27.57
C GLY A 272 -32.25 41.38 -27.13
N GLY A 273 -32.05 42.68 -26.91
CA GLY A 273 -30.80 43.22 -26.38
C GLY A 273 -30.52 42.75 -24.96
N HIS A 274 -31.54 42.74 -24.10
CA HIS A 274 -31.43 42.28 -22.71
C HIS A 274 -31.11 40.79 -22.60
N THR A 275 -31.82 39.93 -23.35
CA THR A 275 -31.60 38.47 -23.34
C THR A 275 -30.25 38.05 -23.94
N GLY A 276 -29.65 38.89 -24.80
CA GLY A 276 -28.31 38.68 -25.36
C GLY A 276 -27.16 39.20 -24.49
N ASP A 277 -27.45 40.08 -23.51
CA ASP A 277 -26.44 40.71 -22.66
C ASP A 277 -26.00 39.79 -21.52
N LYS A 278 -24.72 39.36 -21.56
CA LYS A 278 -24.08 38.52 -20.53
C LYS A 278 -23.24 39.35 -19.54
N SER A 279 -23.14 40.65 -19.74
CA SER A 279 -22.39 41.58 -18.90
C SER A 279 -23.26 42.14 -17.78
N ASN A 280 -23.60 41.30 -16.80
CA ASN A 280 -24.32 41.62 -15.56
C ASN A 280 -25.13 42.95 -15.61
N PRO A 281 -26.15 43.06 -16.48
CA PRO A 281 -26.78 44.33 -16.81
C PRO A 281 -27.56 44.94 -15.63
N HIS A 282 -27.83 44.12 -14.62
CA HIS A 282 -28.50 44.51 -13.38
C HIS A 282 -27.54 44.76 -12.20
N GLY A 283 -26.23 44.67 -12.43
CA GLY A 283 -25.22 44.90 -11.39
C GLY A 283 -25.35 43.96 -10.19
N VAL A 284 -25.90 42.77 -10.37
CA VAL A 284 -26.12 41.81 -9.30
C VAL A 284 -24.78 41.42 -8.68
N THR A 285 -24.69 41.56 -7.36
CA THR A 285 -23.48 41.25 -6.59
C THR A 285 -23.39 39.75 -6.27
N ALA A 286 -22.18 39.24 -6.02
CA ALA A 286 -21.98 37.84 -5.60
C ALA A 286 -22.83 37.46 -4.38
N ALA A 287 -23.03 38.41 -3.45
CA ALA A 287 -23.89 38.23 -2.27
C ALA A 287 -25.36 37.99 -2.63
N GLN A 288 -25.88 38.68 -3.65
CA GLN A 288 -27.29 38.55 -4.07
C GLN A 288 -27.61 37.21 -4.74
N VAL A 289 -26.61 36.54 -5.32
CA VAL A 289 -26.76 35.20 -5.94
C VAL A 289 -26.28 34.06 -5.04
N GLY A 290 -25.84 34.36 -3.81
CA GLY A 290 -25.27 33.36 -2.90
C GLY A 290 -23.94 32.78 -3.37
N ALA A 291 -23.22 33.48 -4.24
CA ALA A 291 -21.88 33.08 -4.65
C ALA A 291 -20.88 33.46 -3.55
N TYR A 292 -19.93 32.55 -3.28
CA TYR A 292 -18.87 32.79 -2.32
C TYR A 292 -18.03 34.01 -2.73
N THR A 293 -17.74 34.86 -1.75
CA THR A 293 -16.78 35.94 -1.91
C THR A 293 -15.39 35.38 -2.18
N LYS A 294 -14.53 36.17 -2.81
CA LYS A 294 -13.13 35.78 -3.05
C LYS A 294 -12.44 35.33 -1.76
N ALA A 295 -12.71 36.01 -0.63
CA ALA A 295 -12.12 35.67 0.66
C ALA A 295 -12.60 34.30 1.20
N GLU A 296 -13.87 33.95 0.98
CA GLU A 296 -14.42 32.64 1.35
C GLU A 296 -13.84 31.53 0.48
N ILE A 297 -13.68 31.78 -0.83
CA ILE A 297 -13.01 30.84 -1.74
C ILE A 297 -11.54 30.67 -1.33
N ASP A 298 -10.81 31.76 -1.12
CA ASP A 298 -9.42 31.73 -0.70
C ASP A 298 -9.25 31.01 0.64
N SER A 299 -10.18 31.21 1.59
CA SER A 299 -10.19 30.48 2.88
C SER A 299 -10.53 29.00 2.71
N ALA A 300 -11.45 28.64 1.82
CA ALA A 300 -11.79 27.25 1.52
C ALA A 300 -10.66 26.52 0.80
N LEU A 301 -9.87 27.23 0.00
CA LEU A 301 -8.70 26.73 -0.71
C LEU A 301 -7.40 26.80 0.12
N ALA A 302 -7.39 27.55 1.23
CA ALA A 302 -6.23 27.66 2.10
C ALA A 302 -5.85 26.28 2.66
N GLY A 303 -4.64 25.83 2.35
CA GLY A 303 -4.13 24.51 2.74
C GLY A 303 -4.61 23.34 1.88
N LYS A 304 -5.42 23.58 0.83
CA LYS A 304 -5.73 22.57 -0.19
C LYS A 304 -4.68 22.62 -1.29
N GLN A 305 -4.19 21.45 -1.71
CA GLN A 305 -3.22 21.39 -2.80
C GLN A 305 -3.87 21.70 -4.15
N ALA A 306 -3.14 22.39 -5.03
CA ALA A 306 -3.59 22.63 -6.39
C ALA A 306 -3.81 21.30 -7.13
N ALA A 307 -4.84 21.25 -7.99
CA ALA A 307 -5.10 20.10 -8.83
C ALA A 307 -3.84 19.79 -9.69
N GLY A 308 -3.27 18.60 -9.50
CA GLY A 308 -2.03 18.16 -10.18
C GLY A 308 -0.76 18.19 -9.31
N SER A 309 -0.82 18.68 -8.06
CA SER A 309 0.27 18.52 -7.10
C SER A 309 0.11 17.20 -6.34
N TYR A 310 0.93 16.21 -6.69
CA TYR A 310 1.00 14.95 -5.98
C TYR A 310 1.58 15.15 -4.57
N ALA A 311 0.75 14.78 -3.58
CA ALA A 311 1.00 14.52 -2.17
C ALA A 311 1.41 15.68 -1.23
N ALA A 312 0.74 15.70 -0.07
CA ALA A 312 0.78 16.77 0.93
C ALA A 312 2.16 16.97 1.57
N SER A 313 2.53 18.23 1.81
CA SER A 313 3.77 18.65 2.49
C SER A 313 3.93 18.11 3.93
N SER A 314 2.95 17.42 4.49
CA SER A 314 2.98 16.87 5.86
C SER A 314 2.87 15.35 5.93
N HIS A 315 3.19 14.63 4.86
CA HIS A 315 3.54 13.22 5.00
C HIS A 315 5.03 13.05 4.70
N THR A 316 5.76 12.59 5.70
CA THR A 316 7.15 12.18 5.56
C THR A 316 7.16 10.72 5.09
N HIS A 317 7.97 10.41 4.08
CA HIS A 317 8.16 9.06 3.54
C HIS A 317 9.11 8.22 4.42
N ASP A 318 9.08 8.43 5.73
CA ASP A 318 9.97 7.82 6.71
C ASP A 318 9.05 7.13 7.71
N ASP A 319 8.81 5.82 7.61
CA ASP A 319 9.60 4.85 8.38
C ASP A 319 9.69 3.45 7.71
N ARG A 320 9.55 3.36 6.37
CA ARG A 320 9.55 2.05 5.67
C ARG A 320 10.62 1.90 4.60
N TYR A 321 11.34 2.96 4.25
CA TYR A 321 12.41 2.93 3.27
C TYR A 321 13.65 3.53 3.91
N TYR A 322 14.69 2.73 4.09
CA TYR A 322 16.01 3.21 4.45
C TYR A 322 16.39 4.40 3.56
N THR A 323 16.94 5.46 4.14
CA THR A 323 17.46 6.63 3.41
C THR A 323 18.52 6.20 2.38
N GLU A 324 18.73 7.01 1.35
CA GLU A 324 19.77 6.75 0.33
C GLU A 324 21.14 6.53 1.00
N SER A 325 21.46 7.29 2.05
CA SER A 325 22.70 7.13 2.82
C SER A 325 22.74 5.80 3.58
N GLU A 326 21.64 5.38 4.22
CA GLU A 326 21.57 4.10 4.92
C GLU A 326 21.66 2.91 3.95
N ILE A 327 21.02 2.99 2.79
CA ILE A 327 21.13 1.97 1.74
C ILE A 327 22.56 1.93 1.19
N ASN A 328 23.14 3.08 0.87
CA ASN A 328 24.52 3.16 0.38
C ASN A 328 25.50 2.59 1.40
N THR A 329 25.30 2.87 2.69
CA THR A 329 26.11 2.31 3.78
C THR A 329 25.93 0.79 3.89
N LYS A 330 24.70 0.28 3.80
CA LYS A 330 24.40 -1.16 3.83
C LYS A 330 24.95 -1.91 2.62
N LEU A 331 25.07 -1.24 1.48
CA LEU A 331 25.57 -1.81 0.23
C LEU A 331 27.07 -1.61 0.01
N ALA A 332 27.73 -0.70 0.73
CA ALA A 332 29.14 -0.34 0.53
C ALA A 332 30.15 -1.51 0.68
N GLY A 333 29.77 -2.61 1.33
CA GLY A 333 30.58 -3.82 1.46
C GLY A 333 30.04 -5.03 0.70
N LYS A 334 28.95 -4.86 -0.06
CA LYS A 334 28.39 -5.92 -0.89
C LYS A 334 29.11 -5.92 -2.22
N SER A 335 29.25 -7.13 -2.76
CA SER A 335 29.94 -7.33 -4.02
C SER A 335 29.04 -6.93 -5.20
N ASP A 336 29.62 -6.29 -6.22
CA ASP A 336 28.90 -5.93 -7.43
C ASP A 336 28.31 -7.17 -8.11
N THR A 337 27.25 -6.98 -8.91
CA THR A 337 26.63 -8.03 -9.73
C THR A 337 27.66 -8.79 -10.56
N ASN A 338 28.76 -8.14 -10.92
CA ASN A 338 29.95 -8.75 -11.50
C ASN A 338 31.18 -8.52 -10.62
N HIS A 339 31.57 -9.54 -9.85
CA HIS A 339 32.86 -9.58 -9.16
C HIS A 339 33.55 -10.92 -9.39
N THR A 340 34.86 -10.96 -9.16
CA THR A 340 35.70 -12.14 -9.34
C THR A 340 36.07 -12.76 -7.99
N HIS A 341 35.95 -14.08 -7.87
CA HIS A 341 36.49 -14.81 -6.73
C HIS A 341 37.94 -15.21 -7.00
N ASN A 342 38.83 -15.03 -6.01
CA ASN A 342 40.24 -15.45 -6.09
C ASN A 342 40.46 -16.96 -6.30
N TYR A 343 39.42 -17.79 -6.26
CA TYR A 343 39.50 -19.24 -6.41
C TYR A 343 39.01 -19.79 -7.75
N ALA A 344 38.36 -18.99 -8.59
CA ALA A 344 38.01 -19.39 -9.95
C ALA A 344 37.80 -18.13 -10.81
N GLY A 345 38.71 -17.86 -11.74
CA GLY A 345 38.63 -16.73 -12.67
C GLY A 345 37.50 -16.88 -13.69
N SER A 346 36.25 -16.84 -13.24
CA SER A 346 35.07 -16.66 -14.08
C SER A 346 34.45 -15.31 -13.76
N SER A 347 34.18 -14.51 -14.79
CA SER A 347 33.48 -13.24 -14.69
C SER A 347 31.95 -13.38 -14.77
N SER A 348 31.43 -14.62 -14.88
CA SER A 348 29.99 -14.93 -14.99
C SER A 348 29.60 -16.10 -14.11
N ALA A 349 28.46 -16.01 -13.43
CA ALA A 349 27.87 -17.11 -12.66
C ALA A 349 27.60 -18.32 -13.59
N GLY A 350 28.21 -19.48 -13.30
CA GLY A 350 28.11 -20.69 -14.12
C GLY A 350 29.02 -20.73 -15.36
N GLY A 351 29.84 -19.69 -15.59
CA GLY A 351 30.84 -19.69 -16.66
C GLY A 351 32.01 -20.65 -16.39
N ALA A 352 32.62 -21.17 -17.46
CA ALA A 352 33.80 -22.01 -17.34
C ALA A 352 34.98 -21.22 -16.74
N ALA A 353 35.65 -21.78 -15.72
CA ALA A 353 36.82 -21.15 -15.12
C ALA A 353 37.94 -20.98 -16.17
N THR A 354 38.32 -19.74 -16.48
CA THR A 354 39.36 -19.46 -17.49
C THR A 354 40.77 -19.73 -16.99
N SER A 355 40.94 -19.85 -15.67
CA SER A 355 42.17 -20.28 -15.02
C SER A 355 41.82 -21.01 -13.72
N ALA A 356 42.19 -22.29 -13.63
CA ALA A 356 42.27 -22.96 -12.34
C ALA A 356 43.47 -22.38 -11.60
N ASN A 357 43.30 -22.03 -10.33
CA ASN A 357 44.43 -21.61 -9.49
C ASN A 357 45.55 -22.64 -9.63
N LYS A 358 46.76 -22.13 -9.92
CA LYS A 358 47.97 -22.94 -10.09
C LYS A 358 48.05 -23.94 -8.94
N VAL A 359 48.28 -25.22 -9.23
CA VAL A 359 48.45 -26.22 -8.17
C VAL A 359 49.48 -25.70 -7.16
N ASN A 360 49.17 -25.78 -5.87
CA ASN A 360 50.01 -25.27 -4.77
C ASN A 360 51.43 -25.84 -4.78
N SER A 361 51.64 -26.95 -5.49
CA SER A 361 52.93 -27.50 -5.85
C SER A 361 52.83 -28.06 -7.27
N SER A 362 53.73 -27.62 -8.15
CA SER A 362 53.80 -28.14 -9.52
C SER A 362 54.15 -29.63 -9.52
N LEU A 363 53.48 -30.40 -10.37
CA LEU A 363 53.89 -31.78 -10.67
C LEU A 363 54.91 -31.74 -11.80
N THR A 364 56.16 -32.15 -11.53
CA THR A 364 57.21 -32.27 -12.55
C THR A 364 57.49 -33.73 -12.85
N VAL A 365 57.32 -34.13 -14.11
CA VAL A 365 57.70 -35.45 -14.62
C VAL A 365 58.99 -35.32 -15.41
N LYS A 366 60.05 -36.03 -14.99
CA LYS A 366 61.34 -36.11 -15.71
C LYS A 366 61.50 -37.47 -16.34
N LEU A 367 61.78 -37.51 -17.63
CA LEU A 367 62.09 -38.73 -18.37
C LEU A 367 63.61 -38.90 -18.43
N ASN A 368 64.11 -40.06 -17.99
CA ASN A 368 65.54 -40.40 -17.96
C ASN A 368 66.45 -39.31 -17.34
N GLY A 369 66.02 -38.69 -16.23
CA GLY A 369 66.78 -37.61 -15.57
C GLY A 369 66.80 -36.26 -16.31
N GLY A 370 65.98 -36.10 -17.35
CA GLY A 370 65.89 -34.89 -18.17
C GLY A 370 65.63 -33.61 -17.39
N SER A 371 66.11 -32.48 -17.93
CA SER A 371 66.02 -31.15 -17.31
C SER A 371 65.46 -30.08 -18.25
N THR A 372 65.00 -30.46 -19.45
CA THR A 372 64.52 -29.53 -20.49
C THR A 372 63.01 -29.65 -20.64
N GLU A 373 62.29 -28.57 -20.31
CA GLU A 373 60.83 -28.51 -20.37
C GLU A 373 60.31 -28.80 -21.80
N GLY A 374 59.26 -29.62 -21.92
CA GLY A 374 58.64 -30.00 -23.19
C GLY A 374 59.40 -31.06 -24.00
N THR A 375 60.62 -31.42 -23.59
CA THR A 375 61.44 -32.44 -24.26
C THR A 375 61.60 -33.69 -23.40
N ASN A 376 62.17 -33.53 -22.21
CA ASN A 376 62.46 -34.63 -21.27
C ASN A 376 62.14 -34.27 -19.81
N MET A 377 61.55 -33.09 -19.59
CA MET A 377 60.94 -32.65 -18.35
C MET A 377 59.59 -32.00 -18.70
N PHE A 378 58.55 -32.25 -17.90
CA PHE A 378 57.22 -31.70 -18.12
C PHE A 378 56.63 -31.26 -16.79
N THR A 379 56.38 -29.96 -16.66
CA THR A 379 55.89 -29.34 -15.43
C THR A 379 54.44 -28.93 -15.62
N PHE A 380 53.55 -29.57 -14.86
CA PHE A 380 52.14 -29.22 -14.80
C PHE A 380 51.88 -28.34 -13.57
N ASN A 381 51.51 -27.09 -13.83
CA ASN A 381 51.17 -26.10 -12.82
C ASN A 381 49.69 -25.67 -12.91
N GLY A 382 48.86 -26.36 -13.71
CA GLY A 382 47.44 -26.05 -13.89
C GLY A 382 47.11 -24.97 -14.93
N SER A 383 48.09 -24.33 -15.57
CA SER A 383 47.81 -23.22 -16.51
C SER A 383 47.43 -23.66 -17.93
N ALA A 384 47.81 -24.87 -18.35
CA ALA A 384 47.48 -25.44 -19.66
C ALA A 384 47.64 -26.97 -19.62
N ALA A 385 46.96 -27.68 -20.53
CA ALA A 385 47.17 -29.11 -20.72
C ALA A 385 48.62 -29.41 -21.14
N LYS A 386 49.19 -30.48 -20.60
CA LYS A 386 50.54 -30.97 -20.93
C LYS A 386 50.43 -32.40 -21.43
N SER A 387 50.96 -32.67 -22.62
CA SER A 387 51.07 -34.03 -23.16
C SER A 387 52.48 -34.56 -22.94
N VAL A 388 52.60 -35.71 -22.29
CA VAL A 388 53.88 -36.39 -22.06
C VAL A 388 53.90 -37.68 -22.87
N ASN A 389 54.73 -37.74 -23.90
CA ASN A 389 54.89 -38.94 -24.71
C ASN A 389 55.97 -39.85 -24.11
N ILE A 390 55.58 -40.97 -23.52
CA ILE A 390 56.48 -41.92 -22.87
C ILE A 390 56.76 -43.07 -23.83
N THR A 391 57.96 -43.08 -24.39
CA THR A 391 58.51 -44.16 -25.23
C THR A 391 59.68 -44.85 -24.52
N PRO A 392 60.03 -46.11 -24.86
CA PRO A 392 61.21 -46.77 -24.29
C PRO A 392 62.48 -45.90 -24.40
N ALA A 393 62.72 -45.30 -25.56
CA ALA A 393 63.83 -44.39 -25.78
C ALA A 393 63.80 -43.18 -24.84
N SER A 394 62.63 -42.56 -24.64
CA SER A 394 62.48 -41.36 -23.79
C SER A 394 62.79 -41.62 -22.30
N ILE A 395 62.61 -42.85 -21.81
CA ILE A 395 62.92 -43.24 -20.43
C ILE A 395 64.25 -43.97 -20.28
N GLY A 396 65.06 -44.05 -21.34
CA GLY A 396 66.33 -44.78 -21.33
C GLY A 396 66.17 -46.30 -21.32
N ALA A 397 64.98 -46.83 -21.58
CA ALA A 397 64.75 -48.26 -21.71
C ALA A 397 65.20 -48.74 -23.09
N GLN A 398 65.92 -49.87 -23.11
CA GLN A 398 66.39 -50.48 -24.34
C GLN A 398 65.20 -51.00 -25.19
N ALA A 399 65.21 -50.76 -26.50
CA ALA A 399 64.13 -51.19 -27.38
C ALA A 399 63.99 -52.72 -27.40
N ALA A 400 62.75 -53.21 -27.37
CA ALA A 400 62.45 -54.64 -27.42
C ALA A 400 63.13 -55.30 -28.63
N GLY A 401 63.89 -56.37 -28.37
CA GLY A 401 64.65 -57.11 -29.40
C GLY A 401 66.10 -56.68 -29.61
N SER A 402 66.61 -55.70 -28.86
CA SER A 402 68.02 -55.30 -28.93
C SER A 402 68.91 -56.21 -28.07
N TYR A 403 69.98 -56.74 -28.64
CA TYR A 403 71.02 -57.48 -27.91
C TYR A 403 71.89 -56.48 -27.14
N MET A 404 72.30 -56.82 -25.92
CA MET A 404 73.27 -56.01 -25.19
C MET A 404 74.67 -56.19 -25.79
N ASP A 405 75.32 -55.09 -26.15
CA ASP A 405 76.73 -55.09 -26.56
C ASP A 405 77.62 -55.27 -25.33
N LEU A 406 78.40 -56.36 -25.29
CA LEU A 406 79.31 -56.68 -24.18
C LEU A 406 80.38 -55.62 -23.96
N ALA A 407 80.70 -54.78 -24.96
CA ALA A 407 81.64 -53.69 -24.79
C ALA A 407 81.17 -52.65 -23.74
N SER A 408 79.86 -52.53 -23.52
CA SER A 408 79.27 -51.62 -22.52
C SER A 408 79.13 -52.23 -21.11
N ALA A 409 79.37 -53.55 -20.95
CA ALA A 409 79.11 -54.30 -19.72
C ALA A 409 80.38 -54.57 -18.88
N GLN A 410 81.39 -53.72 -19.02
CA GLN A 410 82.74 -53.88 -18.45
C GLN A 410 82.81 -53.43 -16.97
N ALA A 411 81.93 -53.91 -16.08
CA ALA A 411 82.04 -53.62 -14.64
C ALA A 411 81.26 -54.54 -13.68
N ALA A 412 80.76 -55.72 -14.08
CA ALA A 412 79.94 -56.55 -13.19
C ALA A 412 80.42 -58.01 -13.12
N THR A 413 80.91 -58.43 -11.96
CA THR A 413 81.21 -59.83 -11.63
C THR A 413 79.93 -60.58 -11.23
N GLY A 414 79.58 -61.64 -11.97
CA GLY A 414 78.43 -62.51 -11.68
C GLY A 414 77.84 -63.17 -12.94
N VAL A 415 77.26 -64.37 -12.80
CA VAL A 415 76.60 -65.08 -13.91
C VAL A 415 75.32 -64.33 -14.29
N LYS A 416 75.22 -63.88 -15.55
CA LYS A 416 74.01 -63.27 -16.10
C LYS A 416 73.33 -64.24 -17.06
N THR A 417 72.05 -64.53 -16.81
CA THR A 417 71.20 -65.32 -17.69
C THR A 417 70.56 -64.39 -18.73
N PHE A 418 70.76 -64.68 -20.01
CA PHE A 418 70.24 -63.87 -21.12
C PHE A 418 69.15 -64.64 -21.86
N SER A 419 67.93 -64.10 -21.86
CA SER A 419 66.77 -64.78 -22.47
C SER A 419 66.79 -64.74 -24.01
N ASN A 420 67.49 -63.77 -24.61
CA ASN A 420 67.46 -63.52 -26.06
C ASN A 420 68.83 -63.66 -26.75
N GLY A 421 69.84 -64.22 -26.07
CA GLY A 421 71.19 -64.42 -26.61
C GLY A 421 72.16 -63.25 -26.38
N ILE A 422 73.44 -63.49 -26.65
CA ILE A 422 74.55 -62.54 -26.47
C ILE A 422 75.13 -62.17 -27.84
N LYS A 423 75.41 -60.88 -28.08
CA LYS A 423 76.12 -60.41 -29.27
C LYS A 423 77.55 -60.00 -28.90
N ILE A 424 78.54 -60.55 -29.60
CA ILE A 424 79.96 -60.21 -29.44
C ILE A 424 80.46 -59.72 -30.80
N GLY A 425 80.50 -58.40 -31.01
CA GLY A 425 80.84 -57.82 -32.31
C GLY A 425 79.83 -58.17 -33.40
N SER A 426 80.29 -58.61 -34.57
CA SER A 426 79.42 -59.03 -35.68
C SER A 426 78.84 -60.45 -35.52
N ALA A 427 79.44 -61.28 -34.67
CA ALA A 427 79.00 -62.66 -34.45
C ALA A 427 77.84 -62.75 -33.44
N LYS A 428 76.93 -63.70 -33.69
CA LYS A 428 75.83 -64.07 -32.79
C LYS A 428 76.12 -65.44 -32.15
N LEU A 429 76.01 -65.53 -30.82
CA LEU A 429 76.09 -66.80 -30.11
C LEU A 429 74.69 -67.33 -29.78
N THR A 430 74.43 -68.58 -30.16
CA THR A 430 73.18 -69.29 -29.85
C THR A 430 73.53 -70.63 -29.19
N TYR A 431 72.89 -70.95 -28.07
CA TYR A 431 73.03 -72.25 -27.41
C TYR A 431 72.00 -73.24 -27.98
N SER A 432 72.44 -74.44 -28.38
CA SER A 432 71.58 -75.63 -28.43
C SER A 432 71.87 -76.51 -27.22
N SER A 433 71.03 -77.50 -26.95
CA SER A 433 71.09 -78.33 -25.72
C SER A 433 72.47 -78.89 -25.41
N ASP A 434 73.31 -79.12 -26.42
CA ASP A 434 74.59 -79.81 -26.27
C ASP A 434 75.78 -79.06 -26.89
N ALA A 435 75.60 -77.84 -27.42
CA ALA A 435 76.70 -77.05 -27.97
C ALA A 435 76.44 -75.52 -27.99
N LEU A 436 77.51 -74.75 -27.81
CA LEU A 436 77.56 -73.32 -28.10
C LEU A 436 77.84 -73.11 -29.59
N ILE A 437 76.87 -72.58 -30.34
CA ILE A 437 77.01 -72.27 -31.76
C ILE A 437 77.39 -70.79 -31.89
N ILE A 438 78.54 -70.53 -32.51
CA ILE A 438 78.98 -69.17 -32.88
C ILE A 438 78.75 -69.01 -34.37
N SER A 439 77.81 -68.15 -34.75
CA SER A 439 77.56 -67.78 -36.15
C SER A 439 78.21 -66.41 -36.40
N PHE A 440 79.18 -66.35 -37.29
CA PHE A 440 79.84 -65.10 -37.69
C PHE A 440 78.99 -64.29 -38.66
#